data_AF-A0A1F6S1A5-F1
#
_entry.id   AF-A0A1F6S1A5-F1
#
_cell.length_a   1.000
_cell.length_b   1.000
_cell.length_c   1.000
_cell.angle_alpha   90.00
_cell.angle_beta   90.00
_cell.angle_gamma   90.00
#
_symmetry.space_group_name_H-M   'P 1'
#
loop_
_entity.id
_entity.type
_entity.pdbx_description
1 polymer ?
#
loop_
_entity_poly.entity_id
_entity_poly.type
_entity_poly.pdbx_seq_one_letter_code
_entity_poly.pdbx_strand_id
1 'polypeptide(L)'
;MRVPDKFAYLGGVDSVPFQKENCINCDIKYSCKYREFAIRLEKFRNIAQIGWEKANYFSKIYKRKIQSHVWKKQEVYLPILIAIVLLALVFVSKTAFSKTTDPTNNLPVEDKYKVKLIGTNFAGQTGKICSSENETYQKDLAKSVSKPATSDLKEDVAKIVKNTPMAAMVDPISEKDRTVAAFIVGIAMKESKFGVYSPKIAGRDCYNYWGFKGGGKTVAGGYSCFSSPDEAVDAVSGRIEKMVAKGVRTPAQAISWKCGSSCAGHGAANVQKWISDVAINFYKINS
;
A
#
# COMPACT_ATOMS: atom_id res chain seq x y z
N MET A 1 36.18 -6.02 -61.83
CA MET A 1 34.85 -6.33 -61.27
C MET A 1 34.65 -5.48 -60.04
N ARG A 2 33.60 -4.66 -60.05
CA ARG A 2 33.38 -3.52 -59.14
C ARG A 2 32.45 -4.00 -58.01
N VAL A 3 32.93 -3.93 -56.76
CA VAL A 3 32.17 -4.29 -55.55
C VAL A 3 31.29 -3.08 -55.17
N PRO A 4 30.00 -3.25 -54.84
CA PRO A 4 29.14 -2.11 -54.50
C PRO A 4 29.27 -1.72 -53.03
N ASP A 5 29.42 -0.41 -52.81
CA ASP A 5 29.37 0.25 -51.51
C ASP A 5 27.96 0.22 -50.91
N LYS A 6 27.87 -0.22 -49.64
CA LYS A 6 26.66 -0.12 -48.82
C LYS A 6 26.59 1.26 -48.19
N PHE A 7 25.75 2.14 -48.72
CA PHE A 7 25.35 3.37 -48.04
C PHE A 7 24.36 3.07 -46.91
N ALA A 8 24.73 3.47 -45.69
CA ALA A 8 23.86 3.48 -44.53
C ALA A 8 22.89 4.66 -44.61
N TYR A 9 21.59 4.38 -44.63
CA TYR A 9 20.54 5.40 -44.45
C TYR A 9 20.46 5.77 -42.96
N LEU A 10 20.96 6.96 -42.62
CA LEU A 10 20.62 7.64 -41.37
C LEU A 10 19.32 8.39 -41.60
N GLY A 11 18.23 7.92 -40.99
CA GLY A 11 16.95 8.60 -40.97
C GLY A 11 17.08 9.94 -40.23
N GLY A 12 17.02 11.04 -40.99
CA GLY A 12 16.88 12.38 -40.45
C GLY A 12 15.51 12.52 -39.78
N VAL A 13 15.51 12.93 -38.52
CA VAL A 13 14.30 13.37 -37.82
C VAL A 13 14.09 14.82 -38.21
N ASP A 14 13.15 15.06 -39.12
CA ASP A 14 12.71 16.41 -39.47
C ASP A 14 12.12 17.10 -38.25
N SER A 15 12.88 18.02 -37.67
CA SER A 15 12.39 18.95 -36.65
C SER A 15 11.51 19.99 -37.33
N VAL A 16 10.19 19.87 -37.18
CA VAL A 16 9.22 20.90 -37.59
C VAL A 16 9.50 22.17 -36.78
N PRO A 17 9.69 23.35 -37.42
CA PRO A 17 9.95 24.58 -36.70
C PRO A 17 8.72 25.00 -35.89
N PHE A 18 8.89 25.08 -34.57
CA PHE A 18 7.86 25.46 -33.61
C PHE A 18 7.55 26.96 -33.76
N GLN A 19 6.39 27.29 -34.34
CA GLN A 19 5.88 28.65 -34.34
C GLN A 19 5.54 29.07 -32.90
N LYS A 20 6.11 30.20 -32.46
CA LYS A 20 5.78 30.84 -31.18
C LYS A 20 4.38 31.45 -31.26
N GLU A 21 3.38 30.70 -30.82
CA GLU A 21 2.07 31.26 -30.53
C GLU A 21 2.11 32.04 -29.21
N ASN A 22 1.76 33.33 -29.29
CA ASN A 22 1.63 34.21 -28.14
C ASN A 22 0.44 33.76 -27.27
N CYS A 23 0.75 33.12 -26.15
CA CYS A 23 -0.23 32.64 -25.17
C CYS A 23 -0.73 33.81 -24.30
N ILE A 24 -1.78 34.49 -24.73
CA ILE A 24 -2.51 35.49 -23.94
C ILE A 24 -3.83 34.87 -23.46
N ASN A 25 -3.78 33.94 -22.50
CA ASN A 25 -4.91 33.65 -21.60
C ASN A 25 -4.44 32.86 -20.36
N CYS A 26 -4.85 33.29 -19.17
CA CYS A 26 -4.35 32.76 -17.89
C CYS A 26 -4.75 31.30 -17.59
N ASP A 27 -5.70 30.72 -18.33
CA ASP A 27 -6.08 29.30 -18.22
C ASP A 27 -5.08 28.32 -18.87
N ILE A 28 -4.13 28.80 -19.69
CA ILE A 28 -3.18 27.95 -20.42
C ILE A 28 -1.83 27.80 -19.69
N LYS A 29 -1.57 28.61 -18.64
CA LYS A 29 -0.29 28.57 -17.93
C LYS A 29 -0.06 27.26 -17.16
N TYR A 30 -1.14 26.63 -16.68
CA TYR A 30 -1.07 25.34 -16.00
C TYR A 30 -0.86 24.17 -16.97
N SER A 31 -1.44 24.23 -18.19
CA SER A 31 -1.31 23.15 -19.17
C SER A 31 0.09 23.08 -19.79
N CYS A 32 0.75 24.22 -20.04
CA CYS A 32 2.14 24.25 -20.52
C CYS A 32 3.13 23.72 -19.48
N LYS A 33 2.97 24.09 -18.19
CA LYS A 33 3.86 23.61 -17.12
C LYS A 33 3.70 22.10 -16.89
N TYR A 34 2.49 21.56 -17.06
CA TYR A 34 2.24 20.12 -16.99
C TYR A 34 2.85 19.36 -18.17
N ARG A 35 2.82 19.91 -19.39
CA ARG A 35 3.46 19.28 -20.55
C ARG A 35 4.97 19.18 -20.40
N GLU A 36 5.64 20.24 -19.93
CA GLU A 36 7.09 20.18 -19.64
C GLU A 36 7.42 19.16 -18.55
N PHE A 37 6.58 19.07 -17.53
CA PHE A 37 6.75 18.08 -16.47
C PHE A 37 6.56 16.64 -16.97
N ALA A 38 5.55 16.40 -17.81
CA ALA A 38 5.32 15.09 -18.44
C ALA A 38 6.49 14.64 -19.31
N ILE A 39 7.05 15.54 -20.13
CA ILE A 39 8.24 15.26 -20.96
C ILE A 39 9.46 14.92 -20.08
N ARG A 40 9.63 15.62 -18.94
CA ARG A 40 10.70 15.29 -17.98
C ARG A 40 10.49 13.92 -17.35
N LEU A 41 9.24 13.58 -16.98
CA LEU A 41 8.90 12.27 -16.41
C LEU A 41 9.17 11.11 -17.38
N GLU A 42 8.85 11.28 -18.67
CA GLU A 42 9.16 10.26 -19.68
C GLU A 42 10.66 10.02 -19.83
N LYS A 43 11.47 11.08 -19.82
CA LYS A 43 12.94 10.95 -19.79
C LYS A 43 13.42 10.17 -18.57
N PHE A 44 12.89 10.47 -17.38
CA PHE A 44 13.23 9.73 -16.16
C PHE A 44 12.81 8.27 -16.23
N ARG A 45 11.62 7.97 -16.78
CA ARG A 45 11.13 6.60 -16.95
C ARG A 45 12.05 5.78 -17.85
N ASN A 46 12.51 6.36 -18.97
CA ASN A 46 13.46 5.68 -19.88
C ASN A 46 14.81 5.41 -19.20
N ILE A 47 15.34 6.39 -18.45
CA ILE A 47 16.59 6.21 -17.68
C ILE A 47 16.43 5.11 -16.62
N ALA A 48 15.30 5.09 -15.90
CA ALA A 48 15.01 4.10 -14.88
C ALA A 48 14.88 2.69 -15.49
N GLN A 49 14.25 2.56 -16.65
CA GLN A 49 14.10 1.28 -17.34
C GLN A 49 15.45 0.72 -17.79
N ILE A 50 16.32 1.56 -18.37
CA ILE A 50 17.70 1.17 -18.73
C ILE A 50 18.50 0.77 -17.49
N GLY A 51 18.35 1.51 -16.39
CA GLY A 51 18.99 1.19 -15.11
C GLY A 51 18.54 -0.18 -14.56
N TRP A 52 17.24 -0.47 -14.64
CA TRP A 52 16.65 -1.72 -14.16
C TRP A 52 17.09 -2.92 -15.00
N GLU A 53 17.17 -2.78 -16.33
CA GLU A 53 17.66 -3.85 -17.21
C GLU A 53 19.13 -4.20 -16.92
N LYS A 54 19.98 -3.18 -16.73
CA LYS A 54 21.38 -3.38 -16.33
C LYS A 54 21.47 -4.04 -14.95
N ALA A 55 20.70 -3.59 -13.97
CA ALA A 55 20.67 -4.19 -12.64
C ALA A 55 20.25 -5.66 -12.67
N ASN A 56 19.22 -6.00 -13.47
CA ASN A 56 18.77 -7.38 -13.67
C ASN A 56 19.83 -8.25 -14.35
N TYR A 57 20.55 -7.72 -15.34
CA TYR A 57 21.65 -8.42 -15.98
C TYR A 57 22.78 -8.73 -14.99
N PHE A 58 23.23 -7.73 -14.22
CA PHE A 58 24.25 -7.92 -13.18
C PHE A 58 23.80 -8.88 -12.08
N SER A 59 22.54 -8.79 -11.64
CA SER A 59 21.96 -9.72 -10.66
C SER A 59 22.02 -11.17 -11.14
N LYS A 60 21.68 -11.44 -12.41
CA LYS A 60 21.78 -12.79 -12.99
C LYS A 60 23.22 -13.31 -13.01
N ILE A 61 24.20 -12.47 -13.38
CA ILE A 61 25.62 -12.86 -13.38
C ILE A 61 26.09 -13.16 -11.94
N TYR A 62 25.78 -12.26 -11.01
CA TYR A 62 26.21 -12.38 -9.63
C TYR A 62 25.57 -13.60 -8.95
N LYS A 63 24.29 -13.87 -9.22
CA LYS A 63 23.58 -15.07 -8.74
C LYS A 63 24.25 -16.35 -9.22
N ARG A 64 24.64 -16.45 -10.50
CA ARG A 64 25.38 -17.63 -11.02
C ARG A 64 26.73 -17.80 -10.32
N LYS A 65 27.46 -16.70 -10.11
CA LYS A 65 28.77 -16.72 -9.44
C LYS A 65 28.65 -17.15 -7.98
N ILE A 66 27.70 -16.59 -7.22
CA ILE A 66 27.40 -17.01 -5.85
C ILE A 66 26.97 -18.46 -5.79
N GLN A 67 26.04 -18.88 -6.65
CA GLN A 67 25.51 -20.24 -6.63
C GLN A 67 26.61 -21.27 -6.87
N SER A 68 27.57 -20.98 -7.77
CA SER A 68 28.74 -21.84 -8.00
C SER A 68 29.69 -21.93 -6.79
N HIS A 69 29.87 -20.83 -6.06
CA HIS A 69 30.69 -20.81 -4.84
C HIS A 69 30.00 -21.50 -3.66
N VAL A 70 28.69 -21.32 -3.52
CA VAL A 70 27.88 -21.96 -2.47
C VAL A 70 27.84 -23.46 -2.70
N TRP A 71 27.62 -23.94 -3.92
CA TRP A 71 27.63 -25.37 -4.24
C TRP A 71 28.96 -26.05 -3.87
N LYS A 72 30.10 -25.46 -4.27
CA LYS A 72 31.43 -26.00 -3.93
C LYS A 72 31.70 -26.05 -2.42
N LYS A 73 31.17 -25.10 -1.65
CA LYS A 73 31.34 -25.08 -0.19
C LYS A 73 30.34 -25.99 0.51
N GLN A 74 29.12 -26.12 -0.01
CA GLN A 74 28.05 -26.92 0.59
C GLN A 74 28.40 -28.41 0.61
N GLU A 75 29.12 -28.94 -0.39
CA GLU A 75 29.62 -30.34 -0.35
C GLU A 75 30.57 -30.60 0.82
N VAL A 76 31.32 -29.59 1.28
CA VAL A 76 32.29 -29.73 2.36
C VAL A 76 31.66 -29.46 3.73
N TYR A 77 30.83 -28.41 3.86
CA TYR A 77 30.27 -28.01 5.15
C TYR A 77 29.03 -28.82 5.56
N LEU A 78 28.25 -29.35 4.61
CA LEU A 78 27.05 -30.12 4.93
C LEU A 78 27.34 -31.39 5.77
N PRO A 79 28.33 -32.25 5.45
CA PRO A 79 28.63 -33.40 6.30
C PRO A 79 29.17 -33.00 7.68
N ILE A 80 29.97 -31.92 7.77
CA ILE A 80 30.48 -31.40 9.05
C ILE A 80 29.33 -30.91 9.93
N LEU A 81 28.37 -30.16 9.35
CA LEU A 81 27.23 -29.62 10.08
C LEU A 81 26.28 -30.74 10.53
N ILE A 82 26.06 -31.76 9.70
CA ILE A 82 25.31 -32.98 10.09
C ILE A 82 26.02 -33.68 11.26
N ALA A 83 27.34 -33.84 11.21
CA ALA A 83 28.10 -34.46 12.30
C ALA A 83 28.00 -33.68 13.62
N ILE A 84 28.08 -32.34 13.57
CA ILE A 84 27.91 -31.48 14.76
C ILE A 84 26.50 -31.60 15.34
N VAL A 85 25.47 -31.60 14.49
CA VAL A 85 24.07 -31.76 14.94
C VAL A 85 23.84 -33.13 15.57
N LEU A 86 24.37 -34.20 14.98
CA LEU A 86 24.30 -35.54 15.55
C LEU A 86 25.02 -35.63 16.90
N LEU A 87 26.21 -35.03 17.03
CA LEU A 87 26.92 -34.89 18.31
C LEU A 87 26.10 -34.12 19.35
N ALA A 88 25.50 -33.00 18.96
CA ALA A 88 24.66 -32.20 19.84
C ALA A 88 23.41 -32.97 20.32
N LEU A 89 22.76 -33.74 19.45
CA LEU A 89 21.62 -34.58 19.82
C LEU A 89 22.01 -35.66 20.84
N VAL A 90 23.20 -36.27 20.70
CA VAL A 90 23.74 -37.20 21.71
C VAL A 90 23.97 -36.49 23.05
N PHE A 91 24.43 -35.24 23.05
CA PHE A 91 24.61 -34.46 24.28
C PHE A 91 23.29 -34.02 24.92
N VAL A 92 22.32 -33.55 24.14
CA VAL A 92 21.01 -33.09 24.63
C VAL A 92 20.19 -34.27 25.20
N SER A 93 20.29 -35.45 24.59
CA SER A 93 19.63 -36.66 25.14
C SER A 93 20.18 -37.07 26.52
N LYS A 94 21.41 -36.70 26.87
CA LYS A 94 21.98 -36.91 28.22
C LYS A 94 21.57 -35.84 29.24
N THR A 95 21.23 -34.63 28.81
CA THR A 95 20.93 -33.51 29.72
C THR A 95 19.44 -33.25 29.93
N ALA A 96 18.54 -33.87 29.16
CA ALA A 96 17.10 -33.63 29.21
C ALA A 96 16.34 -34.31 30.38
N PHE A 97 17.01 -35.05 31.27
CA PHE A 97 16.43 -35.53 32.55
C PHE A 97 16.98 -34.75 33.75
N SER A 98 16.82 -33.43 33.77
CA SER A 98 16.85 -32.70 35.04
C SER A 98 16.16 -31.35 34.93
N LYS A 99 15.22 -31.15 35.87
CA LYS A 99 14.59 -29.90 36.33
C LYS A 99 13.44 -29.30 35.52
N THR A 100 12.27 -29.50 36.12
CA THR A 100 11.12 -28.58 36.16
C THR A 100 11.51 -27.27 36.84
N THR A 101 11.30 -26.13 36.18
CA THR A 101 11.05 -24.85 36.87
C THR A 101 10.18 -23.93 36.01
N ASP A 102 9.23 -23.34 36.73
CA ASP A 102 8.14 -22.43 36.39
C ASP A 102 8.60 -21.06 35.86
N PRO A 103 7.96 -20.46 34.83
CA PRO A 103 8.27 -19.12 34.37
C PRO A 103 7.29 -18.06 34.93
N THR A 104 7.69 -17.37 36.00
CA THR A 104 7.10 -16.08 36.36
C THR A 104 7.77 -14.94 35.57
N ASN A 105 7.01 -14.36 34.65
CA ASN A 105 7.36 -13.14 33.91
C ASN A 105 7.20 -11.90 34.80
N ASN A 106 8.29 -11.15 35.03
CA ASN A 106 8.24 -9.77 35.48
C ASN A 106 9.23 -8.94 34.64
N LEU A 107 8.72 -8.05 33.79
CA LEU A 107 9.49 -7.00 33.12
C LEU A 107 8.90 -5.64 33.54
N PRO A 108 9.70 -4.74 34.13
CA PRO A 108 9.26 -3.40 34.43
C PRO A 108 9.33 -2.53 33.16
N VAL A 109 8.27 -1.75 32.96
CA VAL A 109 8.19 -0.65 31.99
C VAL A 109 8.69 0.61 32.70
N GLU A 110 9.70 1.29 32.15
CA GLU A 110 9.98 2.68 32.48
C GLU A 110 9.96 3.56 31.22
N ASP A 111 9.07 4.55 31.26
CA ASP A 111 9.01 5.70 30.37
C ASP A 111 9.74 6.89 30.99
N LYS A 112 10.54 7.64 30.21
CA LYS A 112 10.72 9.09 30.37
C LYS A 112 11.54 9.69 29.23
N TYR A 113 10.85 10.29 28.25
CA TYR A 113 11.45 11.32 27.39
C TYR A 113 10.52 12.52 27.28
N LYS A 114 10.97 13.65 27.82
CA LYS A 114 10.29 14.95 27.81
C LYS A 114 10.69 15.69 26.54
N VAL A 115 9.83 15.70 25.52
CA VAL A 115 10.09 16.47 24.29
C VAL A 115 9.37 17.82 24.37
N LYS A 116 10.17 18.88 24.31
CA LYS A 116 9.73 20.28 24.24
C LYS A 116 9.26 20.56 22.81
N LEU A 117 7.95 20.71 22.61
CA LEU A 117 7.39 21.15 21.33
C LEU A 117 7.75 22.64 21.12
N ILE A 118 8.51 22.91 20.07
CA ILE A 118 8.70 24.27 19.54
C ILE A 118 7.41 24.62 18.82
N GLY A 119 6.58 25.45 19.44
CA GLY A 119 5.38 26.00 18.85
C GLY A 119 5.73 26.90 17.67
N THR A 120 5.19 26.56 16.50
CA THR A 120 5.09 27.48 15.37
C THR A 120 3.94 28.44 15.65
N ASN A 121 4.27 29.70 15.91
CA ASN A 121 3.30 30.78 15.92
C ASN A 121 2.76 30.97 14.49
N PHE A 122 1.55 30.48 14.23
CA PHE A 122 0.72 30.99 13.13
C PHE A 122 -0.36 31.90 13.73
N ALA A 123 0.08 33.07 14.20
CA ALA A 123 -0.81 34.20 14.39
C ALA A 123 -0.88 34.94 13.06
N GLY A 124 -2.10 35.03 12.50
CA GLY A 124 -2.45 36.05 11.51
C GLY A 124 -2.37 35.64 10.04
N GLN A 125 -3.24 34.72 9.60
CA GLN A 125 -3.88 34.83 8.27
C GLN A 125 -5.32 34.33 8.34
N THR A 126 -6.27 35.26 8.32
CA THR A 126 -7.70 35.00 8.10
C THR A 126 -7.91 34.60 6.64
N GLY A 127 -7.73 33.31 6.36
CA GLY A 127 -8.11 32.73 5.07
C GLY A 127 -9.63 32.73 4.91
N LYS A 128 -10.13 33.63 4.06
CA LYS A 128 -11.53 33.73 3.67
C LYS A 128 -12.00 32.38 3.08
N ILE A 129 -12.97 31.76 3.74
CA ILE A 129 -13.68 30.59 3.23
C ILE A 129 -14.52 31.05 2.03
N CYS A 130 -14.15 30.64 0.82
CA CYS A 130 -15.02 30.74 -0.33
C CYS A 130 -15.96 29.53 -0.34
N SER A 131 -17.11 29.69 0.33
CA SER A 131 -18.32 28.96 -0.07
C SER A 131 -18.89 29.63 -1.30
N SER A 132 -18.78 28.96 -2.44
CA SER A 132 -19.80 29.06 -3.48
C SER A 132 -19.98 27.66 -4.03
N GLU A 133 -21.08 27.05 -3.61
CA GLU A 133 -21.61 25.80 -4.15
C GLU A 133 -21.77 25.97 -5.66
N ASN A 134 -21.02 25.20 -6.44
CA ASN A 134 -21.24 25.11 -7.88
C ASN A 134 -22.05 23.84 -8.16
N GLU A 135 -23.35 24.03 -8.36
CA GLU A 135 -24.35 23.03 -8.78
C GLU A 135 -23.93 22.28 -10.07
N THR A 136 -23.06 22.88 -10.88
CA THR A 136 -22.50 22.28 -12.10
C THR A 136 -21.50 21.17 -11.77
N TYR A 137 -20.74 21.28 -10.67
CA TYR A 137 -19.78 20.26 -10.24
C TYR A 137 -20.48 18.98 -9.75
N GLN A 138 -21.67 19.12 -9.14
CA GLN A 138 -22.49 17.96 -8.77
C GLN A 138 -23.14 17.29 -10.00
N LYS A 139 -23.53 18.07 -11.02
CA LYS A 139 -24.05 17.55 -12.29
C LYS A 139 -22.99 16.78 -13.09
N ASP A 140 -21.74 17.23 -13.08
CA ASP A 140 -20.64 16.55 -13.76
C ASP A 140 -20.20 15.27 -13.01
N LEU A 141 -20.34 15.25 -11.68
CA LEU A 141 -20.12 14.04 -10.85
C LEU A 141 -21.26 13.01 -11.02
N ALA A 142 -22.49 13.45 -11.29
CA ALA A 142 -23.60 12.55 -11.60
C ALA A 142 -23.53 11.98 -13.03
N LYS A 143 -22.90 12.69 -13.97
CA LYS A 143 -22.77 12.27 -15.37
C LYS A 143 -21.66 11.25 -15.61
N SER A 144 -20.65 11.18 -14.73
CA SER A 144 -19.59 10.15 -14.78
C SER A 144 -20.02 8.76 -14.28
N VAL A 145 -21.27 8.62 -13.80
CA VAL A 145 -21.85 7.35 -13.28
C VAL A 145 -22.42 6.46 -14.41
N SER A 146 -22.38 6.88 -15.67
CA SER A 146 -23.06 6.19 -16.79
C SER A 146 -22.18 5.22 -17.61
N LYS A 147 -21.12 4.66 -17.02
CA LYS A 147 -20.40 3.49 -17.57
C LYS A 147 -20.56 2.34 -16.56
N PRO A 148 -20.82 1.08 -16.97
CA PRO A 148 -21.04 0.00 -16.01
C PRO A 148 -19.73 -0.33 -15.27
N ALA A 149 -19.48 0.40 -14.19
CA ALA A 149 -18.26 0.32 -13.38
C ALA A 149 -18.22 -0.92 -12.46
N THR A 150 -19.33 -1.65 -12.36
CA THR A 150 -19.52 -2.75 -11.40
C THR A 150 -18.78 -4.02 -11.81
N SER A 151 -18.68 -4.35 -13.11
CA SER A 151 -17.93 -5.53 -13.55
C SER A 151 -16.43 -5.39 -13.28
N ASP A 152 -15.86 -4.24 -13.65
CA ASP A 152 -14.43 -4.00 -13.57
C ASP A 152 -13.99 -3.89 -12.10
N LEU A 153 -14.78 -3.21 -11.26
CA LEU A 153 -14.47 -3.08 -9.83
C LEU A 153 -14.50 -4.44 -9.13
N LYS A 154 -15.53 -5.25 -9.41
CA LYS A 154 -15.67 -6.58 -8.85
C LYS A 154 -14.48 -7.46 -9.21
N GLU A 155 -14.03 -7.44 -10.47
CA GLU A 155 -12.87 -8.19 -10.93
C GLU A 155 -11.57 -7.71 -10.27
N ASP A 156 -11.35 -6.40 -10.21
CA ASP A 156 -10.18 -5.80 -9.56
C ASP A 156 -10.06 -6.23 -8.09
N VAL A 157 -11.17 -6.11 -7.36
CA VAL A 157 -11.26 -6.52 -5.94
C VAL A 157 -11.02 -8.01 -5.83
N ALA A 158 -11.75 -8.85 -6.59
CA ALA A 158 -11.64 -10.30 -6.54
C ALA A 158 -10.21 -10.79 -6.80
N LYS A 159 -9.52 -10.18 -7.77
CA LYS A 159 -8.14 -10.50 -8.11
C LYS A 159 -7.17 -10.20 -6.97
N ILE A 160 -7.37 -9.10 -6.25
CA ILE A 160 -6.50 -8.67 -5.14
C ILE A 160 -6.72 -9.54 -3.89
N VAL A 161 -7.97 -9.84 -3.55
CA VAL A 161 -8.31 -10.56 -2.32
C VAL A 161 -8.36 -12.08 -2.51
N LYS A 162 -8.04 -12.58 -3.70
CA LYS A 162 -8.07 -14.01 -4.03
C LYS A 162 -7.30 -14.85 -2.99
N ASN A 163 -7.88 -15.99 -2.62
CA ASN A 163 -7.32 -16.94 -1.64
C ASN A 163 -7.14 -16.34 -0.23
N THR A 164 -7.97 -15.36 0.14
CA THR A 164 -8.02 -14.80 1.49
C THR A 164 -9.45 -14.84 2.03
N PRO A 165 -9.65 -14.75 3.35
CA PRO A 165 -11.00 -14.66 3.93
C PRO A 165 -11.86 -13.53 3.33
N MET A 166 -11.23 -12.41 2.96
CA MET A 166 -11.90 -11.28 2.32
C MET A 166 -12.50 -11.59 0.94
N ALA A 167 -12.18 -12.72 0.31
CA ALA A 167 -12.87 -13.15 -0.90
C ALA A 167 -14.40 -13.31 -0.69
N ALA A 168 -14.85 -13.61 0.53
CA ALA A 168 -16.28 -13.67 0.86
C ALA A 168 -16.99 -12.30 0.87
N MET A 169 -16.24 -11.19 0.76
CA MET A 169 -16.76 -9.82 0.80
C MET A 169 -16.72 -9.14 -0.58
N VAL A 170 -16.30 -9.84 -1.64
CA VAL A 170 -16.12 -9.23 -2.97
C VAL A 170 -17.41 -8.57 -3.46
N ASP A 171 -18.53 -9.26 -3.34
CA ASP A 171 -19.84 -8.78 -3.81
C ASP A 171 -20.26 -7.48 -3.10
N PRO A 172 -20.40 -7.44 -1.76
CA PRO A 172 -20.80 -6.20 -1.06
C PRO A 172 -19.76 -5.07 -1.19
N ILE A 173 -18.47 -5.37 -1.39
CA ILE A 173 -17.45 -4.34 -1.65
C ILE A 173 -17.64 -3.74 -3.04
N SER A 174 -17.98 -4.56 -4.04
CA SER A 174 -18.14 -4.12 -5.44
C SER A 174 -19.37 -3.24 -5.68
N GLU A 175 -20.31 -3.23 -4.74
CA GLU A 175 -21.48 -2.34 -4.75
C GLU A 175 -21.16 -0.92 -4.27
N LYS A 176 -19.99 -0.72 -3.63
CA LYS A 176 -19.58 0.59 -3.13
C LYS A 176 -18.92 1.43 -4.22
N ASP A 177 -18.83 2.74 -3.99
CA ASP A 177 -18.02 3.63 -4.82
C ASP A 177 -16.57 3.13 -4.91
N ARG A 178 -15.93 3.28 -6.08
CA ARG A 178 -14.58 2.74 -6.34
C ARG A 178 -13.53 3.28 -5.36
N THR A 179 -13.62 4.55 -4.95
CA THR A 179 -12.70 5.11 -3.93
C THR A 179 -12.96 4.49 -2.56
N VAL A 180 -14.22 4.26 -2.20
CA VAL A 180 -14.60 3.58 -0.95
C VAL A 180 -14.09 2.14 -0.95
N ALA A 181 -14.35 1.37 -2.01
CA ALA A 181 -13.87 0.00 -2.18
C ALA A 181 -12.33 -0.08 -2.11
N ALA A 182 -11.63 0.85 -2.75
CA ALA A 182 -10.18 0.94 -2.70
C ALA A 182 -9.65 1.15 -1.27
N PHE A 183 -10.30 2.01 -0.48
CA PHE A 183 -9.95 2.18 0.94
C PHE A 183 -10.26 0.94 1.76
N ILE A 184 -11.42 0.32 1.55
CA ILE A 184 -11.81 -0.93 2.23
C ILE A 184 -10.73 -1.99 2.02
N VAL A 185 -10.33 -2.27 0.78
CA VAL A 185 -9.34 -3.30 0.47
C VAL A 185 -7.93 -2.91 0.95
N GLY A 186 -7.54 -1.64 0.75
CA GLY A 186 -6.23 -1.14 1.16
C GLY A 186 -6.00 -1.22 2.67
N ILE A 187 -6.99 -0.81 3.46
CA ILE A 187 -6.93 -0.86 4.93
C ILE A 187 -6.95 -2.31 5.41
N ALA A 188 -7.79 -3.18 4.84
CA ALA A 188 -7.85 -4.58 5.26
C ALA A 188 -6.53 -5.35 5.04
N MET A 189 -5.83 -5.08 3.94
CA MET A 189 -4.48 -5.62 3.74
C MET A 189 -3.57 -5.24 4.91
N LYS A 190 -3.62 -3.96 5.29
CA LYS A 190 -2.72 -3.42 6.30
C LYS A 190 -3.01 -3.93 7.71
N GLU A 191 -4.29 -4.02 8.07
CA GLU A 191 -4.71 -4.32 9.44
C GLU A 191 -4.77 -5.82 9.74
N SER A 192 -5.07 -6.66 8.75
CA SER A 192 -5.29 -8.09 8.98
C SER A 192 -4.77 -9.00 7.87
N LYS A 193 -4.07 -8.44 6.86
CA LYS A 193 -3.69 -9.16 5.64
C LYS A 193 -4.91 -9.81 5.00
N PHE A 194 -5.92 -8.99 4.71
CA PHE A 194 -7.19 -9.42 4.11
C PHE A 194 -7.95 -10.48 4.94
N GLY A 195 -7.89 -10.34 6.27
CA GLY A 195 -8.57 -11.23 7.20
C GLY A 195 -7.81 -12.49 7.61
N VAL A 196 -6.58 -12.72 7.12
CA VAL A 196 -5.74 -13.85 7.57
C VAL A 196 -5.52 -13.81 9.08
N TYR A 197 -5.38 -12.62 9.66
CA TYR A 197 -5.20 -12.40 11.09
C TYR A 197 -6.45 -11.83 11.78
N SER A 198 -7.65 -12.14 11.24
CA SER A 198 -8.91 -11.68 11.83
C SER A 198 -9.16 -12.29 13.21
N PRO A 199 -9.88 -11.58 14.10
CA PRO A 199 -10.36 -12.16 15.34
C PRO A 199 -11.36 -13.28 15.06
N LYS A 200 -11.40 -14.28 15.96
CA LYS A 200 -12.31 -15.42 15.86
C LYS A 200 -13.01 -15.66 17.19
N ILE A 201 -14.26 -16.13 17.14
CA ILE A 201 -15.02 -16.59 18.31
C ILE A 201 -15.41 -18.04 18.10
N ALA A 202 -14.97 -18.92 18.99
CA ALA A 202 -15.21 -20.37 18.89
C ALA A 202 -14.83 -20.92 17.50
N GLY A 203 -13.68 -20.50 16.97
CA GLY A 203 -13.18 -20.91 15.65
C GLY A 203 -13.84 -20.22 14.45
N ARG A 204 -14.96 -19.50 14.64
CA ARG A 204 -15.64 -18.77 13.57
C ARG A 204 -15.03 -17.39 13.34
N ASP A 205 -14.90 -17.00 12.08
CA ASP A 205 -14.43 -15.67 11.69
C ASP A 205 -15.42 -14.59 12.13
N CYS A 206 -14.89 -13.49 12.65
CA CYS A 206 -15.66 -12.31 13.05
C CYS A 206 -15.80 -11.27 11.92
N TYR A 207 -15.21 -11.55 10.75
CA TYR A 207 -15.26 -10.67 9.56
C TYR A 207 -14.74 -9.25 9.81
N ASN A 208 -13.96 -9.02 10.88
CA ASN A 208 -13.38 -7.71 11.18
C ASN A 208 -11.94 -7.65 10.69
N TYR A 209 -11.76 -7.13 9.48
CA TYR A 209 -10.47 -7.10 8.80
C TYR A 209 -9.75 -5.76 8.92
N TRP A 210 -10.37 -4.77 9.57
CA TRP A 210 -9.90 -3.37 9.61
C TRP A 210 -9.58 -2.87 11.03
N GLY A 211 -9.65 -3.73 12.04
CA GLY A 211 -9.53 -3.33 13.45
C GLY A 211 -10.67 -2.43 13.91
N PHE A 212 -11.87 -2.62 13.34
CA PHE A 212 -13.02 -1.75 13.59
C PHE A 212 -13.53 -1.91 15.03
N LYS A 213 -13.89 -0.78 15.64
CA LYS A 213 -14.52 -0.69 16.97
C LYS A 213 -15.77 0.20 16.84
N GLY A 214 -16.96 -0.41 16.85
CA GLY A 214 -18.21 0.33 16.61
C GLY A 214 -19.42 -0.18 17.36
N GLY A 215 -19.23 -0.95 18.44
CA GLY A 215 -20.31 -1.54 19.23
C GLY A 215 -20.75 -2.93 18.72
N GLY A 216 -21.83 -3.45 19.29
CA GLY A 216 -22.33 -4.81 19.04
C GLY A 216 -21.57 -5.89 19.82
N LYS A 217 -21.58 -7.12 19.31
CA LYS A 217 -20.77 -8.21 19.87
C LYS A 217 -19.29 -7.88 19.67
N THR A 218 -18.48 -7.98 20.72
CA THR A 218 -17.05 -7.67 20.67
C THR A 218 -16.20 -8.84 21.13
N VAL A 219 -14.93 -8.85 20.70
CA VAL A 219 -13.89 -9.73 21.23
C VAL A 219 -12.99 -8.96 22.22
N ALA A 220 -12.08 -9.69 22.86
CA ALA A 220 -11.02 -9.08 23.68
C ALA A 220 -10.32 -7.93 22.93
N GLY A 221 -10.18 -6.79 23.60
CA GLY A 221 -9.65 -5.55 22.99
C GLY A 221 -10.71 -4.62 22.38
N GLY A 222 -11.98 -4.98 22.42
CA GLY A 222 -13.11 -4.14 22.02
C GLY A 222 -13.33 -4.05 20.51
N TYR A 223 -12.74 -4.98 19.74
CA TYR A 223 -13.00 -5.09 18.31
C TYR A 223 -14.37 -5.70 18.08
N SER A 224 -15.14 -5.11 17.16
CA SER A 224 -16.43 -5.65 16.75
C SER A 224 -16.27 -7.03 16.11
N CYS A 225 -17.21 -7.92 16.36
CA CYS A 225 -17.32 -9.23 15.74
C CYS A 225 -18.64 -9.29 14.98
N PHE A 226 -18.55 -9.16 13.66
CA PHE A 226 -19.71 -9.15 12.77
C PHE A 226 -20.20 -10.57 12.51
N SER A 227 -21.49 -10.70 12.24
CA SER A 227 -22.14 -11.98 12.01
C SER A 227 -22.05 -12.42 10.55
N SER A 228 -21.82 -11.48 9.62
CA SER A 228 -21.74 -11.74 8.18
C SER A 228 -20.74 -10.82 7.46
N PRO A 229 -20.25 -11.22 6.27
CA PRO A 229 -19.49 -10.35 5.37
C PRO A 229 -20.20 -9.03 5.05
N ASP A 230 -21.50 -9.06 4.76
CA ASP A 230 -22.28 -7.88 4.37
C ASP A 230 -22.38 -6.86 5.51
N GLU A 231 -22.73 -7.33 6.72
CA GLU A 231 -22.77 -6.50 7.93
C GLU A 231 -21.42 -5.82 8.20
N ALA A 232 -20.32 -6.57 8.03
CA ALA A 232 -18.98 -6.04 8.23
C ALA A 232 -18.64 -4.94 7.20
N VAL A 233 -18.93 -5.20 5.93
CA VAL A 233 -18.67 -4.25 4.84
C VAL A 233 -19.51 -2.98 5.01
N ASP A 234 -20.79 -3.09 5.34
CA ASP A 234 -21.67 -1.94 5.54
C ASP A 234 -21.23 -1.06 6.72
N ALA A 235 -20.86 -1.68 7.85
CA ALA A 235 -20.39 -0.94 9.02
C ALA A 235 -19.09 -0.16 8.71
N VAL A 236 -18.17 -0.79 7.98
CA VAL A 236 -16.88 -0.20 7.63
C VAL A 236 -17.02 0.84 6.51
N SER A 237 -17.80 0.54 5.47
CA SER A 237 -18.04 1.44 4.35
C SER A 237 -18.72 2.71 4.84
N GLY A 238 -19.70 2.63 5.74
CA GLY A 238 -20.37 3.81 6.28
C GLY A 238 -19.42 4.79 7.00
N ARG A 239 -18.32 4.32 7.61
CA ARG A 239 -17.29 5.20 8.17
C ARG A 239 -16.39 5.79 7.09
N ILE A 240 -16.01 4.99 6.10
CA ILE A 240 -15.14 5.42 4.99
C ILE A 240 -15.86 6.41 4.08
N GLU A 241 -17.13 6.17 3.76
CA GLU A 241 -18.01 7.06 2.99
C GLU A 241 -18.08 8.44 3.64
N LYS A 242 -18.22 8.52 4.97
CA LYS A 242 -18.16 9.80 5.70
C LYS A 242 -16.80 10.50 5.56
N MET A 243 -15.70 9.76 5.46
CA MET A 243 -14.38 10.35 5.22
C MET A 243 -14.27 10.85 3.77
N VAL A 244 -14.70 10.05 2.80
CA VAL A 244 -14.68 10.40 1.36
C VAL A 244 -15.58 11.60 1.08
N ALA A 245 -16.76 11.66 1.70
CA ALA A 245 -17.68 12.80 1.63
C ALA A 245 -17.05 14.10 2.17
N LYS A 246 -16.12 14.01 3.13
CA LYS A 246 -15.32 15.14 3.63
C LYS A 246 -14.11 15.48 2.74
N GLY A 247 -14.00 14.88 1.55
CA GLY A 247 -12.93 15.15 0.58
C GLY A 247 -11.68 14.29 0.75
N VAL A 248 -11.71 13.22 1.55
CA VAL A 248 -10.60 12.26 1.62
C VAL A 248 -10.52 11.47 0.32
N ARG A 249 -9.42 11.63 -0.42
CA ARG A 249 -9.19 10.98 -1.72
C ARG A 249 -7.90 10.16 -1.80
N THR A 250 -7.07 10.21 -0.76
CA THR A 250 -5.78 9.50 -0.72
C THR A 250 -5.54 8.82 0.63
N PRO A 251 -4.72 7.75 0.69
CA PRO A 251 -4.31 7.11 1.94
C PRO A 251 -3.68 8.07 2.97
N ALA A 252 -2.94 9.08 2.50
CA ALA A 252 -2.36 10.09 3.38
C ALA A 252 -3.42 10.95 4.07
N GLN A 253 -4.52 11.25 3.39
CA GLN A 253 -5.66 11.97 3.96
C GLN A 253 -6.54 11.07 4.86
N ALA A 254 -6.48 9.76 4.68
CA ALA A 254 -7.25 8.78 5.47
C ALA A 254 -6.60 8.44 6.83
N ILE A 255 -5.59 9.20 7.26
CA ILE A 255 -4.82 8.96 8.48
C ILE A 255 -5.67 8.93 9.77
N SER A 256 -6.83 9.59 9.76
CA SER A 256 -7.79 9.56 10.88
C SER A 256 -8.38 8.16 11.12
N TRP A 257 -8.31 7.24 10.15
CA TRP A 257 -8.56 5.83 10.40
C TRP A 257 -7.53 5.24 11.37
N LYS A 258 -6.25 5.47 11.09
CA LYS A 258 -5.12 4.91 11.86
C LYS A 258 -4.93 5.54 13.23
N CYS A 259 -5.12 6.85 13.34
CA CYS A 259 -4.81 7.62 14.54
C CYS A 259 -6.05 8.10 15.31
N GLY A 260 -7.25 7.97 14.76
CA GLY A 260 -8.42 8.62 15.34
C GLY A 260 -8.30 10.15 15.25
N SER A 261 -8.43 10.82 16.40
CA SER A 261 -8.39 12.29 16.49
C SER A 261 -6.97 12.89 16.51
N SER A 262 -5.94 12.10 16.87
CA SER A 262 -4.56 12.58 16.97
C SER A 262 -3.54 11.47 16.77
N CYS A 263 -2.47 11.75 16.03
CA CYS A 263 -1.33 10.83 15.86
C CYS A 263 -0.23 11.01 16.91
N ALA A 264 -0.43 11.80 17.97
CA ALA A 264 0.63 12.12 18.95
C ALA A 264 1.24 10.88 19.63
N GLY A 265 0.46 9.81 19.79
CA GLY A 265 0.92 8.52 20.33
C GLY A 265 1.58 7.59 19.29
N HIS A 266 1.79 8.05 18.06
CA HIS A 266 2.34 7.25 16.97
C HIS A 266 3.62 7.87 16.41
N GLY A 267 4.67 7.05 16.27
CA GLY A 267 5.89 7.46 15.58
C GLY A 267 5.62 7.78 14.10
N ALA A 268 6.22 8.86 13.60
CA ALA A 268 6.04 9.32 12.22
C ALA A 268 6.36 8.23 11.18
N ALA A 269 7.41 7.42 11.42
CA ALA A 269 7.78 6.31 10.55
C ALA A 269 6.67 5.25 10.46
N ASN A 270 5.99 4.93 11.57
CA ASN A 270 4.90 3.96 11.61
C ASN A 270 3.67 4.45 10.84
N VAL A 271 3.38 5.75 10.95
CA VAL A 271 2.32 6.41 10.18
C VAL A 271 2.63 6.37 8.68
N GLN A 272 3.83 6.76 8.27
CA GLN A 272 4.25 6.74 6.86
C GLN A 272 4.24 5.34 6.28
N LYS A 273 4.66 4.34 7.06
CA LYS A 273 4.55 2.94 6.67
C LYS A 273 3.10 2.54 6.45
N TRP A 274 2.19 2.91 7.36
CA TRP A 274 0.77 2.60 7.21
C TRP A 274 0.18 3.21 5.92
N ILE A 275 0.46 4.49 5.66
CA ILE A 275 0.04 5.18 4.43
C ILE A 275 0.54 4.42 3.19
N SER A 276 1.82 4.03 3.20
CA SER A 276 2.46 3.32 2.09
C SER A 276 1.85 1.93 1.88
N ASP A 277 1.62 1.18 2.95
CA ASP A 277 1.03 -0.15 2.90
C ASP A 277 -0.41 -0.11 2.33
N VAL A 278 -1.23 0.86 2.76
CA VAL A 278 -2.61 1.06 2.25
C VAL A 278 -2.60 1.49 0.78
N ALA A 279 -1.68 2.37 0.40
CA ALA A 279 -1.55 2.90 -0.96
C ALA A 279 -1.35 1.80 -2.02
N ILE A 280 -0.68 0.70 -1.68
CA ILE A 280 -0.38 -0.39 -2.62
C ILE A 280 -1.64 -0.93 -3.29
N ASN A 281 -2.70 -1.20 -2.54
CA ASN A 281 -3.94 -1.75 -3.10
C ASN A 281 -4.95 -0.65 -3.42
N PHE A 282 -4.92 0.47 -2.69
CA PHE A 282 -5.78 1.62 -2.99
C PHE A 282 -5.59 2.07 -4.44
N TYR A 283 -4.36 2.31 -4.88
CA TYR A 283 -4.09 2.79 -6.24
C TYR A 283 -4.21 1.71 -7.32
N LYS A 284 -4.24 0.43 -6.97
CA LYS A 284 -4.54 -0.64 -7.93
C LYS A 284 -6.03 -0.71 -8.28
N ILE A 285 -6.88 -0.35 -7.32
CA ILE A 285 -8.34 -0.36 -7.50
C ILE A 285 -8.82 1.00 -7.99
N ASN A 286 -8.22 2.09 -7.51
CA ASN A 286 -8.65 3.46 -7.80
C ASN A 286 -7.85 4.11 -8.94
N SER A 287 -7.50 3.34 -9.97
CA SER A 287 -6.75 3.76 -11.16
C SER A 287 -7.64 4.08 -12.34
#